data_AF-A0A4U5TXQ5-F1
#
_entry.id   AF-A0A4U5TXQ5-F1
#
_cell.length_a   1.000
_cell.length_b   1.000
_cell.length_c   1.000
_cell.angle_alpha   90.00
_cell.angle_beta   90.00
_cell.angle_gamma   90.00
#
_symmetry.space_group_name_H-M   'P 1'
#
loop_
_entity.id
_entity.type
_entity.pdbx_description
1 polymer ?
#
loop_
_entity_poly.entity_id
_entity_poly.type
_entity_poly.pdbx_seq_one_letter_code
_entity_poly.pdbx_strand_id
1 'polypeptide(L)'
;MEEEGGRVNGFGVRPGRRGSDWGHIALLDKTKEFFRTCDVEGKGFITRTDMRRLHRELPLSAEELEDVFDSLDTARTGYLTLEAFSSGFSQFLHGRRISVCDDQNQAPGPVFRAKEALYQSQWEAKLSGVEDEEERHFCMLLESLGASNVFEDPDEVRSLWAQLRRDEPHLLSNFEEFLARVTHQIKEAHQEKKEMESALQRKAATHDSEIRHLYEEMEAQIKNEKDRLLLKDSERLQLRSQDLEHQLCSKEKELEHLFQKQKRLEHQCHELSSERQESHVENAKLKTTNDELSRALESTSQELTLAQEQLAMLQEQAARLHQEKEMEMYRVTEGLQREKQSLMKQLDLLREMNKHLKDERDICCGVVSIRSVSDL
;
A
#
# COMPACT_ATOMS: atom_id res chain seq x y z
N MET A 1 26.60 14.50 48.01
CA MET A 1 26.79 13.04 47.95
C MET A 1 26.60 12.67 46.49
N GLU A 2 27.50 13.08 45.57
CA GLU A 2 28.97 13.16 45.65
C GLU A 2 29.60 11.79 45.87
N GLU A 3 30.20 11.25 44.81
CA GLU A 3 31.62 10.88 44.67
C GLU A 3 31.82 10.70 43.14
N GLU A 4 32.62 11.53 42.46
CA GLU A 4 34.10 11.64 42.44
C GLU A 4 34.77 10.72 41.41
N GLY A 5 35.87 11.20 40.79
CA GLY A 5 36.63 10.48 39.77
C GLY A 5 36.09 10.61 38.33
N GLY A 6 36.89 11.00 37.33
CA GLY A 6 38.26 11.48 37.38
C GLY A 6 38.68 12.14 36.06
N ARG A 7 39.42 13.26 36.14
CA ARG A 7 39.76 14.11 34.99
C ARG A 7 41.25 13.95 34.63
N VAL A 8 41.56 13.23 33.56
CA VAL A 8 42.91 13.15 32.97
C VAL A 8 42.75 13.17 31.45
N ASN A 9 42.93 14.30 30.73
CA ASN A 9 44.16 15.09 30.55
C ASN A 9 45.38 14.22 30.17
N GLY A 10 45.31 13.55 29.03
CA GLY A 10 46.48 12.91 28.42
C GLY A 10 47.57 13.94 28.09
N PHE A 11 48.67 13.92 28.83
CA PHE A 11 49.81 14.80 28.63
C PHE A 11 50.91 14.13 27.79
N GLY A 12 51.42 14.85 26.81
CA GLY A 12 52.87 14.92 26.57
C GLY A 12 53.60 13.68 26.05
N VAL A 13 53.21 13.15 24.89
CA VAL A 13 54.18 12.41 24.06
C VAL A 13 55.25 13.40 23.55
N ARG A 14 56.53 13.12 23.84
CA ARG A 14 57.69 13.83 23.26
C ARG A 14 58.70 12.82 22.68
N PRO A 15 59.54 13.22 21.71
CA PRO A 15 59.46 12.51 20.43
C PRO A 15 60.74 11.77 20.03
N GLY A 16 60.57 10.54 19.52
CA GLY A 16 61.58 9.89 18.69
C GLY A 16 61.84 10.70 17.42
N ARG A 17 63.11 10.86 17.03
CA ARG A 17 63.55 11.69 15.90
C ARG A 17 62.95 11.19 14.58
N ARG A 18 61.94 11.88 14.06
CA ARG A 18 61.39 11.64 12.70
C ARG A 18 61.21 12.97 11.95
N GLY A 19 62.34 13.65 11.72
CA GLY A 19 62.40 15.09 11.40
C GLY A 19 61.59 15.57 10.20
N SER A 20 61.32 14.71 9.22
CA SER A 20 60.52 15.04 8.03
C SER A 20 59.01 14.81 8.25
N ASP A 21 58.65 13.75 8.95
CA ASP A 21 57.28 13.24 9.08
C ASP A 21 56.43 14.10 10.03
N TRP A 22 56.99 14.49 11.19
CA TRP A 22 56.32 15.39 12.13
C TRP A 22 55.99 16.75 11.48
N GLY A 23 56.85 17.21 10.57
CA GLY A 23 56.58 18.42 9.77
C GLY A 23 55.41 18.24 8.81
N HIS A 24 55.28 17.07 8.18
CA HIS A 24 54.21 16.78 7.24
C HIS A 24 52.84 16.56 7.93
N ILE A 25 52.83 15.91 9.09
CA ILE A 25 51.62 15.73 9.92
C ILE A 25 51.14 17.07 10.48
N ALA A 26 52.02 17.85 11.11
CA ALA A 26 51.68 19.16 11.65
C ALA A 26 51.28 20.17 10.56
N LEU A 27 51.79 20.01 9.33
CA LEU A 27 51.32 20.78 8.18
C LEU A 27 49.92 20.35 7.74
N LEU A 28 49.64 19.05 7.63
CA LEU A 28 48.30 18.56 7.29
C LEU A 28 47.25 19.07 8.28
N ASP A 29 47.53 19.04 9.58
CA ASP A 29 46.55 19.45 10.60
C ASP A 29 46.32 20.97 10.59
N LYS A 30 47.35 21.79 10.39
CA LYS A 30 47.19 23.23 10.11
C LYS A 30 46.42 23.51 8.82
N THR A 31 46.58 22.67 7.80
CA THR A 31 45.87 22.80 6.52
C THR A 31 44.39 22.45 6.67
N LYS A 32 44.04 21.45 7.51
CA LYS A 32 42.66 21.13 7.90
C LYS A 32 42.04 22.23 8.78
N GLU A 33 42.81 22.84 9.68
CA GLU A 33 42.39 23.97 10.50
C GLU A 33 42.04 25.18 9.61
N PHE A 34 42.96 25.57 8.71
CA PHE A 34 42.74 26.65 7.76
C PHE A 34 41.55 26.38 6.81
N PHE A 35 41.35 25.14 6.36
CA PHE A 35 40.18 24.77 5.56
C PHE A 35 38.85 25.07 6.28
N ARG A 36 38.78 24.87 7.61
CA ARG A 36 37.60 25.21 8.42
C ARG A 36 37.42 26.73 8.59
N THR A 37 38.51 27.49 8.63
CA THR A 37 38.45 28.97 8.59
C THR A 37 37.90 29.47 7.24
N CYS A 38 38.21 28.78 6.15
CA CYS A 38 37.67 29.09 4.83
C CYS A 38 36.18 28.72 4.70
N ASP A 39 35.81 27.50 5.14
CA ASP A 39 34.46 26.94 5.05
C ASP A 39 33.62 27.23 6.31
N VAL A 40 33.40 28.52 6.58
CA VAL A 40 32.59 29.02 7.72
C VAL A 40 31.15 28.50 7.70
N GLU A 41 30.64 28.12 6.54
CA GLU A 41 29.29 27.58 6.34
C GLU A 41 29.22 26.04 6.43
N GLY A 42 30.35 25.35 6.61
CA GLY A 42 30.42 23.90 6.84
C GLY A 42 30.01 23.03 5.65
N LYS A 43 30.20 23.52 4.43
CA LYS A 43 29.73 22.92 3.16
C LYS A 43 30.56 21.71 2.71
N GLY A 44 31.77 21.52 3.25
CA GLY A 44 32.74 20.51 2.83
C GLY A 44 33.57 20.89 1.60
N PHE A 45 33.34 22.09 1.05
CA PHE A 45 34.06 22.63 -0.10
C PHE A 45 34.15 24.16 -0.03
N ILE A 46 35.29 24.71 -0.46
CA ILE A 46 35.56 26.14 -0.52
C ILE A 46 35.25 26.64 -1.94
N THR A 47 34.50 27.73 -2.11
CA THR A 47 34.32 28.41 -3.41
C THR A 47 35.20 29.66 -3.51
N ARG A 48 35.37 30.22 -4.72
CA ARG A 48 36.04 31.53 -4.91
C ARG A 48 35.48 32.63 -4.00
N THR A 49 34.16 32.64 -3.79
CA THR A 49 33.48 33.61 -2.92
C THR A 49 33.88 33.45 -1.46
N ASP A 50 34.15 32.22 -1.02
CA ASP A 50 34.62 31.93 0.35
C ASP A 50 36.06 32.37 0.54
N MET A 51 36.97 32.08 -0.42
CA MET A 51 38.34 32.60 -0.40
C MET A 51 38.38 34.14 -0.34
N ARG A 52 37.57 34.83 -1.16
CA ARG A 52 37.52 36.30 -1.15
C ARG A 52 37.03 36.90 0.18
N ARG A 53 36.29 36.17 1.01
CA ARG A 53 35.89 36.65 2.35
C ARG A 53 37.09 36.78 3.30
N LEU A 54 38.11 35.92 3.14
CA LEU A 54 39.31 35.88 3.99
C LEU A 54 40.22 37.11 3.84
N HIS A 55 39.99 37.96 2.84
CA HIS A 55 40.59 39.30 2.71
C HIS A 55 40.46 40.17 3.97
N ARG A 56 39.49 39.87 4.85
CA ARG A 56 39.28 40.59 6.11
C ARG A 56 40.10 40.03 7.29
N GLU A 57 40.68 38.86 7.13
CA GLU A 57 41.35 38.10 8.20
C GLU A 57 42.82 37.78 7.86
N LEU A 58 43.20 37.83 6.58
CA LEU A 58 44.55 37.61 6.08
C LEU A 58 45.11 38.87 5.39
N PRO A 59 46.44 39.14 5.49
CA PRO A 59 47.08 40.27 4.84
C PRO A 59 47.39 39.98 3.35
N LEU A 60 46.36 39.66 2.57
CA LEU A 60 46.41 39.38 1.13
C LEU A 60 45.23 40.07 0.44
N SER A 61 45.44 40.60 -0.77
CA SER A 61 44.38 41.24 -1.55
C SER A 61 43.36 40.25 -2.12
N ALA A 62 42.19 40.76 -2.51
CA ALA A 62 41.11 39.92 -3.03
C ALA A 62 41.49 39.24 -4.35
N GLU A 63 42.33 39.88 -5.14
CA GLU A 63 42.88 39.38 -6.40
C GLU A 63 43.93 38.29 -6.12
N GLU A 64 44.87 38.51 -5.19
CA GLU A 64 45.83 37.49 -4.75
C GLU A 64 45.16 36.24 -4.16
N LEU A 65 44.01 36.38 -3.49
CA LEU A 65 43.23 35.25 -2.96
C LEU A 65 42.47 34.48 -4.06
N GLU A 66 42.05 35.16 -5.14
CA GLU A 66 41.48 34.49 -6.33
C GLU A 66 42.59 33.81 -7.17
N ASP A 67 43.79 34.39 -7.29
CA ASP A 67 44.97 33.75 -7.88
C ASP A 67 45.40 32.49 -7.09
N VAL A 68 45.41 32.56 -5.75
CA VAL A 68 45.69 31.39 -4.90
C VAL A 68 44.62 30.31 -5.10
N PHE A 69 43.34 30.67 -5.20
CA PHE A 69 42.28 29.70 -5.52
C PHE A 69 42.54 29.02 -6.86
N ASP A 70 42.84 29.77 -7.92
CA ASP A 70 43.06 29.22 -9.27
C ASP A 70 44.38 28.43 -9.39
N SER A 71 45.36 28.69 -8.51
CA SER A 71 46.57 27.85 -8.39
C SER A 71 46.31 26.50 -7.72
N LEU A 72 45.27 26.40 -6.88
CA LEU A 72 44.86 25.19 -6.19
C LEU A 72 43.81 24.40 -6.98
N ASP A 73 42.89 25.10 -7.67
CA ASP A 73 41.85 24.51 -8.52
C ASP A 73 42.39 24.10 -9.91
N THR A 74 43.40 23.22 -9.87
CA THR A 74 44.03 22.61 -11.04
C THR A 74 43.04 21.81 -11.92
N ALA A 75 41.91 21.39 -11.35
CA ALA A 75 40.82 20.72 -12.05
C ALA A 75 39.79 21.70 -12.68
N ARG A 76 39.83 22.98 -12.32
CA ARG A 76 38.84 24.02 -12.66
C ARG A 76 37.40 23.62 -12.31
N THR A 77 37.20 22.96 -11.17
CA THR A 77 35.86 22.57 -10.69
C THR A 77 35.06 23.76 -10.16
N GLY A 78 35.68 24.90 -9.86
CA GLY A 78 35.03 26.08 -9.26
C GLY A 78 34.78 25.96 -7.76
N TYR A 79 35.13 24.81 -7.18
CA TYR A 79 35.09 24.50 -5.76
C TYR A 79 36.26 23.58 -5.40
N LEU A 80 36.84 23.78 -4.22
CA LEU A 80 37.96 23.01 -3.66
C LEU A 80 37.47 22.13 -2.51
N THR A 81 37.59 20.80 -2.67
CA THR A 81 37.38 19.85 -1.58
C THR A 81 38.58 19.82 -0.63
N LEU A 82 38.42 19.27 0.57
CA LEU A 82 39.50 19.14 1.56
C LEU A 82 40.73 18.39 1.00
N GLU A 83 40.53 17.39 0.15
CA GLU A 83 41.61 16.61 -0.47
C GLU A 83 42.35 17.43 -1.54
N ALA A 84 41.62 18.11 -2.44
CA ALA A 84 42.21 18.99 -3.45
C ALA A 84 42.98 20.14 -2.80
N PHE A 85 42.39 20.79 -1.80
CA PHE A 85 43.01 21.88 -1.04
C PHE A 85 44.27 21.41 -0.32
N SER A 86 44.20 20.31 0.43
CA SER A 86 45.36 19.83 1.21
C SER A 86 46.49 19.28 0.33
N SER A 87 46.19 18.68 -0.82
CA SER A 87 47.18 18.28 -1.81
C SER A 87 47.87 19.50 -2.44
N GLY A 88 47.10 20.44 -3.01
CA GLY A 88 47.64 21.63 -3.67
C GLY A 88 48.41 22.55 -2.73
N PHE A 89 47.90 22.77 -1.50
CA PHE A 89 48.57 23.60 -0.50
C PHE A 89 49.87 22.96 0.02
N SER A 90 49.90 21.63 0.16
CA SER A 90 51.15 20.90 0.44
C SER A 90 52.14 21.06 -0.71
N GLN A 91 51.71 20.94 -1.97
CA GLN A 91 52.59 21.06 -3.13
C GLN A 91 53.16 22.49 -3.28
N PHE A 92 52.34 23.52 -3.05
CA PHE A 92 52.75 24.93 -3.04
C PHE A 92 53.84 25.22 -1.99
N LEU A 93 53.72 24.65 -0.78
CA LEU A 93 54.70 24.85 0.28
C LEU A 93 55.99 24.05 0.09
N HIS A 94 55.94 22.86 -0.51
CA HIS A 94 57.14 22.12 -0.92
C HIS A 94 57.89 22.83 -2.05
N GLY A 95 57.18 23.45 -3.00
CA GLY A 95 57.77 24.20 -4.11
C GLY A 95 58.49 25.50 -3.71
N ARG A 96 58.37 25.97 -2.47
CA ARG A 96 58.89 27.28 -2.03
C ARG A 96 59.87 27.22 -0.83
N ARG A 97 60.38 26.05 -0.46
CA ARG A 97 61.50 25.95 0.51
C ARG A 97 62.84 26.34 -0.13
N ILE A 98 63.11 27.64 -0.04
CA ILE A 98 64.40 28.33 -0.04
C ILE A 98 65.61 27.39 0.13
N SER A 99 66.49 27.37 -0.86
CA SER A 99 67.79 26.70 -0.83
C SER A 99 68.82 27.52 -0.05
N VAL A 100 69.31 27.00 1.07
CA VAL A 100 70.51 27.48 1.77
C VAL A 100 71.30 26.26 2.25
N CYS A 101 72.56 26.16 1.81
CA CYS A 101 73.68 25.31 2.27
C CYS A 101 73.31 24.02 3.04
N ASP A 102 73.68 22.84 2.54
CA ASP A 102 75.10 22.44 2.56
C ASP A 102 75.43 21.39 1.48
N ASP A 103 76.56 21.54 0.79
CA ASP A 103 77.26 20.45 0.07
C ASP A 103 78.76 20.79 -0.06
N GLN A 104 79.59 19.77 -0.19
CA GLN A 104 80.93 19.76 0.42
C GLN A 104 82.07 20.25 -0.47
N ASN A 105 83.13 20.75 0.18
CA ASN A 105 84.40 21.13 -0.46
C ASN A 105 85.05 19.95 -1.20
N GLN A 106 84.98 19.95 -2.53
CA GLN A 106 85.71 19.02 -3.38
C GLN A 106 87.13 19.54 -3.65
N ALA A 107 88.13 19.04 -2.90
CA ALA A 107 89.54 19.43 -3.04
C ALA A 107 90.34 18.47 -3.96
N PRO A 108 91.26 18.99 -4.81
CA PRO A 108 92.25 18.14 -5.48
C PRO A 108 93.71 18.65 -5.43
N GLY A 109 94.33 18.69 -4.24
CA GLY A 109 95.80 18.60 -4.01
C GLY A 109 96.74 19.56 -4.77
N PRO A 110 98.04 19.21 -4.96
CA PRO A 110 98.83 18.17 -4.29
C PRO A 110 100.21 18.68 -3.76
N VAL A 111 101.12 17.74 -3.40
CA VAL A 111 102.58 17.93 -3.20
C VAL A 111 103.06 18.76 -2.00
N PHE A 112 103.06 18.16 -0.79
CA PHE A 112 104.23 18.25 0.13
C PHE A 112 104.24 17.22 1.27
N ARG A 113 103.10 16.58 1.61
CA ARG A 113 102.93 15.87 2.90
C ARG A 113 103.41 14.40 2.99
N ALA A 114 103.97 13.84 1.93
CA ALA A 114 104.28 12.39 1.84
C ALA A 114 105.26 11.87 2.91
N LYS A 115 106.13 12.73 3.47
CA LYS A 115 107.13 12.35 4.47
C LYS A 115 106.66 12.54 5.93
N GLU A 116 105.64 13.37 6.13
CA GLU A 116 104.99 13.59 7.42
C GLU A 116 103.90 12.53 7.64
N ALA A 117 103.10 12.23 6.60
CA ALA A 117 102.07 11.21 6.63
C ALA A 117 102.60 9.81 7.02
N LEU A 118 103.81 9.42 6.62
CA LEU A 118 104.43 8.14 6.99
C LEU A 118 104.84 8.07 8.47
N TYR A 119 105.19 9.21 9.09
CA TYR A 119 105.48 9.26 10.53
C TYR A 119 104.20 9.39 11.36
N GLN A 120 103.20 10.12 10.86
CA GLN A 120 101.86 10.18 11.47
C GLN A 120 101.20 8.80 11.43
N SER A 121 101.09 8.14 10.28
CA SER A 121 100.47 6.82 10.17
C SER A 121 101.16 5.75 11.01
N GLN A 122 102.48 5.86 11.25
CA GLN A 122 103.22 4.91 12.09
C GLN A 122 103.08 5.20 13.61
N TRP A 123 102.75 6.44 14.00
CA TRP A 123 102.37 6.77 15.37
C TRP A 123 100.88 6.52 15.64
N GLU A 124 100.02 6.90 14.70
CA GLU A 124 98.57 6.62 14.69
C GLU A 124 98.34 5.11 14.79
N ALA A 125 98.96 4.27 13.95
CA ALA A 125 98.86 2.81 14.06
C ALA A 125 99.44 2.22 15.37
N LYS A 126 100.24 2.98 16.13
CA LYS A 126 100.78 2.59 17.44
C LYS A 126 99.91 3.04 18.63
N LEU A 127 99.05 4.04 18.42
CA LEU A 127 98.07 4.53 19.38
C LEU A 127 96.74 3.81 19.15
N SER A 128 96.26 3.82 17.90
CA SER A 128 95.05 3.11 17.49
C SER A 128 95.15 1.61 17.69
N GLY A 129 96.35 1.01 17.65
CA GLY A 129 96.54 -0.40 17.97
C GLY A 129 96.20 -0.74 19.43
N VAL A 130 96.37 0.22 20.36
CA VAL A 130 95.96 0.07 21.77
C VAL A 130 94.47 0.33 21.91
N GLU A 131 93.93 1.36 21.24
CA GLU A 131 92.50 1.68 21.26
C GLU A 131 91.64 0.54 20.64
N ASP A 132 92.11 -0.06 19.54
CA ASP A 132 91.50 -1.20 18.84
C ASP A 132 91.64 -2.54 19.62
N GLU A 133 92.65 -2.68 20.48
CA GLU A 133 92.72 -3.77 21.46
C GLU A 133 91.80 -3.52 22.66
N GLU A 134 91.75 -2.30 23.20
CA GLU A 134 90.83 -1.90 24.27
C GLU A 134 89.36 -2.04 23.84
N GLU A 135 89.02 -1.64 22.61
CA GLU A 135 87.69 -1.83 22.00
C GLU A 135 87.31 -3.32 21.96
N ARG A 136 88.18 -4.18 21.41
CA ARG A 136 87.94 -5.63 21.35
C ARG A 136 87.74 -6.24 22.72
N HIS A 137 88.55 -5.85 23.71
CA HIS A 137 88.39 -6.34 25.08
C HIS A 137 87.06 -5.89 25.71
N PHE A 138 86.65 -4.64 25.50
CA PHE A 138 85.37 -4.12 25.97
C PHE A 138 84.18 -4.79 25.26
N CYS A 139 84.25 -5.02 23.96
CA CYS A 139 83.24 -5.77 23.22
C CYS A 139 83.11 -7.21 23.73
N MET A 140 84.22 -7.94 23.93
CA MET A 140 84.19 -9.30 24.51
C MET A 140 83.61 -9.32 25.94
N LEU A 141 83.91 -8.31 26.75
CA LEU A 141 83.28 -8.13 28.07
C LEU A 141 81.76 -7.96 27.92
N LEU A 142 81.30 -6.98 27.12
CA LEU A 142 79.86 -6.77 26.89
C LEU A 142 79.18 -8.01 26.32
N GLU A 143 79.81 -8.75 25.42
CA GLU A 143 79.28 -10.02 24.90
C GLU A 143 79.19 -11.11 25.98
N SER A 144 80.21 -11.26 26.83
CA SER A 144 80.19 -12.21 27.96
C SER A 144 79.10 -11.91 28.99
N LEU A 145 78.80 -10.63 29.22
CA LEU A 145 77.69 -10.17 30.04
C LEU A 145 76.35 -10.18 29.27
N GLY A 146 76.40 -10.34 27.94
CA GLY A 146 75.30 -10.16 26.98
C GLY A 146 74.68 -8.76 27.03
N ALA A 147 75.48 -7.74 27.30
CA ALA A 147 75.11 -6.35 27.52
C ALA A 147 75.08 -5.48 26.24
N SER A 148 75.46 -6.04 25.08
CA SER A 148 75.74 -5.32 23.84
C SER A 148 74.61 -4.39 23.35
N ASN A 149 73.35 -4.69 23.70
CA ASN A 149 72.16 -3.92 23.33
C ASN A 149 71.37 -3.43 24.57
N VAL A 150 72.03 -3.32 25.75
CA VAL A 150 71.37 -3.07 27.04
C VAL A 150 71.55 -1.64 27.56
N PHE A 151 72.59 -0.94 27.09
CA PHE A 151 72.85 0.47 27.41
C PHE A 151 72.46 1.36 26.23
N GLU A 152 71.90 2.55 26.49
CA GLU A 152 71.50 3.51 25.44
C GLU A 152 72.74 4.19 24.80
N ASP A 153 73.75 4.52 25.62
CA ASP A 153 75.02 5.11 25.18
C ASP A 153 76.23 4.25 25.63
N PRO A 154 76.63 3.20 24.88
CA PRO A 154 77.73 2.31 25.25
C PRO A 154 79.10 3.01 25.35
N ASP A 155 79.29 4.13 24.66
CA ASP A 155 80.56 4.87 24.62
C ASP A 155 80.95 5.54 25.95
N GLU A 156 79.98 5.94 26.77
CA GLU A 156 80.28 6.47 28.11
C GLU A 156 80.82 5.36 29.02
N VAL A 157 80.20 4.17 28.94
CA VAL A 157 80.62 2.96 29.67
C VAL A 157 81.99 2.49 29.18
N ARG A 158 82.23 2.52 27.87
CA ARG A 158 83.53 2.20 27.23
C ARG A 158 84.63 3.14 27.72
N SER A 159 84.37 4.44 27.70
CA SER A 159 85.31 5.48 28.14
C SER A 159 85.68 5.32 29.62
N LEU A 160 84.70 5.04 30.48
CA LEU A 160 84.92 4.80 31.90
C LEU A 160 85.73 3.51 32.15
N TRP A 161 85.40 2.41 31.45
CA TRP A 161 86.14 1.14 31.53
C TRP A 161 87.61 1.30 31.09
N ALA A 162 87.83 1.95 29.95
CA ALA A 162 89.17 2.21 29.41
C ALA A 162 89.98 3.17 30.30
N GLN A 163 89.34 4.12 30.99
CA GLN A 163 90.02 4.93 32.00
C GLN A 163 90.39 4.09 33.24
N LEU A 164 89.43 3.34 33.80
CA LEU A 164 89.65 2.54 35.01
C LEU A 164 90.75 1.48 34.81
N ARG A 165 90.83 0.87 33.62
CA ARG A 165 91.88 -0.10 33.24
C ARG A 165 93.29 0.51 33.20
N ARG A 166 93.42 1.80 32.90
CA ARG A 166 94.71 2.52 32.79
C ARG A 166 95.13 3.19 34.09
N ASP A 167 94.19 3.88 34.76
CA ASP A 167 94.47 4.70 35.94
C ASP A 167 94.39 3.90 37.25
N GLU A 168 93.38 3.03 37.41
CA GLU A 168 93.10 2.30 38.67
C GLU A 168 92.68 0.84 38.44
N PRO A 169 93.58 -0.03 37.92
CA PRO A 169 93.25 -1.39 37.50
C PRO A 169 92.73 -2.28 38.65
N HIS A 170 92.97 -1.90 39.91
CA HIS A 170 92.49 -2.61 41.09
C HIS A 170 90.97 -2.47 41.30
N LEU A 171 90.31 -1.49 40.67
CA LEU A 171 88.87 -1.29 40.72
C LEU A 171 88.12 -1.96 39.55
N LEU A 172 88.83 -2.41 38.51
CA LEU A 172 88.23 -2.92 37.28
C LEU A 172 87.27 -4.08 37.52
N SER A 173 87.67 -5.07 38.34
CA SER A 173 86.81 -6.21 38.70
C SER A 173 85.52 -5.82 39.43
N ASN A 174 85.53 -4.73 40.22
CA ASN A 174 84.33 -4.24 40.91
C ASN A 174 83.37 -3.56 39.93
N PHE A 175 83.93 -2.84 38.94
CA PHE A 175 83.16 -2.20 37.87
C PHE A 175 82.57 -3.24 36.89
N GLU A 176 83.32 -4.29 36.56
CA GLU A 176 82.83 -5.41 35.73
C GLU A 176 81.74 -6.21 36.45
N GLU A 177 81.86 -6.45 37.76
CA GLU A 177 80.77 -7.06 38.54
C GLU A 177 79.55 -6.12 38.64
N PHE A 178 79.75 -4.81 38.77
CA PHE A 178 78.67 -3.83 38.73
C PHE A 178 77.94 -3.85 37.37
N LEU A 179 78.68 -3.85 36.25
CA LEU A 179 78.09 -3.98 34.92
C LEU A 179 77.33 -5.30 34.76
N ALA A 180 77.85 -6.41 35.29
CA ALA A 180 77.15 -7.70 35.29
C ALA A 180 75.80 -7.62 36.02
N ARG A 181 75.79 -7.05 37.24
CA ARG A 181 74.59 -6.87 38.07
C ARG A 181 73.57 -5.92 37.42
N VAL A 182 74.01 -4.79 36.88
CA VAL A 182 73.14 -3.83 36.16
C VAL A 182 72.56 -4.44 34.90
N THR A 183 73.38 -5.13 34.09
CA THR A 183 72.93 -5.84 32.88
C THR A 183 71.89 -6.90 33.21
N HIS A 184 72.09 -7.65 34.30
CA HIS A 184 71.14 -8.66 34.78
C HIS A 184 69.80 -8.03 35.18
N GLN A 185 69.80 -6.95 35.96
CA GLN A 185 68.58 -6.27 36.40
C GLN A 185 67.79 -5.66 35.23
N ILE A 186 68.47 -5.05 34.24
CA ILE A 186 67.81 -4.49 33.05
C ILE A 186 67.19 -5.63 32.20
N LYS A 187 67.87 -6.78 32.08
CA LYS A 187 67.34 -7.96 31.40
C LYS A 187 66.11 -8.54 32.10
N GLU A 188 66.13 -8.64 33.43
CA GLU A 188 64.98 -9.08 34.23
C GLU A 188 63.80 -8.13 34.06
N ALA A 189 63.99 -6.82 34.23
CA ALA A 189 62.95 -5.81 34.01
C ALA A 189 62.38 -5.84 32.57
N HIS A 190 63.23 -6.10 31.55
CA HIS A 190 62.77 -6.31 30.18
C HIS A 190 62.00 -7.62 29.98
N GLN A 191 62.28 -8.66 30.75
CA GLN A 191 61.56 -9.93 30.70
C GLN A 191 60.22 -9.83 31.43
N GLU A 192 60.19 -9.28 32.65
CA GLU A 192 58.98 -8.96 33.40
C GLU A 192 58.04 -8.07 32.58
N LYS A 193 58.58 -7.04 31.90
CA LYS A 193 57.81 -6.20 30.97
C LYS A 193 57.14 -7.03 29.87
N LYS A 194 57.88 -7.92 29.18
CA LYS A 194 57.32 -8.78 28.11
C LYS A 194 56.26 -9.74 28.65
N GLU A 195 56.47 -10.28 29.84
CA GLU A 195 55.51 -11.19 30.49
C GLU A 195 54.22 -10.45 30.87
N MET A 196 54.34 -9.25 31.44
CA MET A 196 53.21 -8.35 31.71
C MET A 196 52.49 -7.93 30.42
N GLU A 197 53.21 -7.53 29.37
CA GLU A 197 52.64 -7.23 28.04
C GLU A 197 51.89 -8.44 27.48
N SER A 198 52.45 -9.66 27.59
CA SER A 198 51.77 -10.90 27.18
C SER A 198 50.51 -11.20 27.99
N ALA A 199 50.49 -10.83 29.29
CA ALA A 199 49.35 -11.04 30.18
C ALA A 199 48.23 -10.04 29.86
N LEU A 200 48.58 -8.78 29.60
CA LEU A 200 47.65 -7.74 29.15
C LEU A 200 47.07 -8.09 27.77
N GLN A 201 47.89 -8.52 26.81
CA GLN A 201 47.42 -8.97 25.49
C GLN A 201 46.47 -10.17 25.59
N ARG A 202 46.79 -11.17 26.42
CA ARG A 202 45.88 -12.31 26.67
C ARG A 202 44.57 -11.86 27.32
N LYS A 203 44.61 -10.90 28.25
CA LYS A 203 43.41 -10.35 28.91
C LYS A 203 42.53 -9.54 27.96
N ALA A 204 43.13 -8.70 27.13
CA ALA A 204 42.43 -8.01 26.05
C ALA A 204 41.76 -9.03 25.11
N ALA A 205 42.50 -10.02 24.61
CA ALA A 205 41.97 -11.04 23.72
C ALA A 205 40.83 -11.89 24.33
N THR A 206 40.87 -12.18 25.65
CA THR A 206 39.73 -12.82 26.33
C THR A 206 38.51 -11.91 26.38
N HIS A 207 38.68 -10.64 26.76
CA HIS A 207 37.56 -9.68 26.80
C HIS A 207 36.98 -9.42 25.40
N ASP A 208 37.82 -9.30 24.36
CA ASP A 208 37.39 -9.20 22.97
C ASP A 208 36.62 -10.44 22.49
N SER A 209 36.84 -11.61 23.09
CA SER A 209 36.07 -12.83 22.81
C SER A 209 34.75 -12.92 23.60
N GLU A 210 34.76 -12.51 24.87
CA GLU A 210 33.57 -12.41 25.72
C GLU A 210 32.57 -11.39 25.16
N ILE A 211 33.06 -10.24 24.73
CA ILE A 211 32.27 -9.16 24.10
C ILE A 211 31.64 -9.64 22.79
N ARG A 212 32.41 -10.34 21.93
CA ARG A 212 31.86 -10.90 20.67
C ARG A 212 30.80 -11.96 20.91
N HIS A 213 31.04 -12.90 21.84
CA HIS A 213 30.03 -13.91 22.21
C HIS A 213 28.73 -13.23 22.69
N LEU A 214 28.82 -12.18 23.51
CA LEU A 214 27.64 -11.46 24.00
C LEU A 214 26.87 -10.74 22.86
N TYR A 215 27.58 -10.17 21.88
CA TYR A 215 26.94 -9.60 20.68
C TYR A 215 26.29 -10.68 19.80
N GLU A 216 26.98 -11.80 19.55
CA GLU A 216 26.47 -12.93 18.76
C GLU A 216 25.24 -13.57 19.42
N GLU A 217 25.24 -13.75 20.74
CA GLU A 217 24.10 -14.25 21.50
C GLU A 217 22.93 -13.26 21.49
N MET A 218 23.18 -11.96 21.69
CA MET A 218 22.14 -10.93 21.62
C MET A 218 21.53 -10.85 20.21
N GLU A 219 22.32 -10.93 19.15
CA GLU A 219 21.80 -10.94 17.78
C GLU A 219 20.98 -12.20 17.49
N ALA A 220 21.41 -13.37 17.98
CA ALA A 220 20.63 -14.60 17.89
C ALA A 220 19.30 -14.51 18.65
N GLN A 221 19.28 -13.95 19.86
CA GLN A 221 18.05 -13.72 20.63
C GLN A 221 17.11 -12.74 19.89
N ILE A 222 17.63 -11.62 19.39
CA ILE A 222 16.88 -10.63 18.60
C ILE A 222 16.29 -11.26 17.33
N LYS A 223 17.03 -12.13 16.65
CA LYS A 223 16.55 -12.87 15.48
C LYS A 223 15.43 -13.84 15.85
N ASN A 224 15.65 -14.68 16.86
CA ASN A 224 14.67 -15.68 17.30
C ASN A 224 13.33 -15.02 17.72
N GLU A 225 13.38 -13.88 18.41
CA GLU A 225 12.18 -13.13 18.77
C GLU A 225 11.48 -12.48 17.56
N LYS A 226 12.24 -11.94 16.58
CA LYS A 226 11.67 -11.46 15.31
C LYS A 226 10.96 -12.58 14.55
N ASP A 227 11.62 -13.73 14.38
CA ASP A 227 11.09 -14.88 13.65
C ASP A 227 9.83 -15.45 14.37
N ARG A 228 9.84 -15.50 15.71
CA ARG A 228 8.69 -15.89 16.54
C ARG A 228 7.50 -14.93 16.41
N LEU A 229 7.76 -13.62 16.36
CA LEU A 229 6.72 -12.61 16.15
C LEU A 229 6.14 -12.69 14.73
N LEU A 230 6.98 -12.83 13.71
CA LEU A 230 6.56 -12.97 12.31
C LEU A 230 5.69 -14.22 12.10
N LEU A 231 6.06 -15.36 12.70
CA LEU A 231 5.25 -16.58 12.65
C LEU A 231 3.87 -16.35 13.26
N LYS A 232 3.81 -15.80 14.48
CA LYS A 232 2.54 -15.54 15.19
C LYS A 232 1.64 -14.53 14.47
N ASP A 233 2.22 -13.53 13.81
CA ASP A 233 1.48 -12.55 13.02
C ASP A 233 0.96 -13.17 11.70
N SER A 234 1.74 -14.06 11.08
CA SER A 234 1.31 -14.87 9.93
C SER A 234 0.15 -15.81 10.28
N GLU A 235 0.26 -16.55 11.39
CA GLU A 235 -0.82 -17.42 11.91
C GLU A 235 -2.11 -16.62 12.17
N ARG A 236 -2.00 -15.45 12.83
CA ARG A 236 -3.14 -14.56 13.09
C ARG A 236 -3.79 -14.05 11.80
N LEU A 237 -2.98 -13.72 10.78
CA LEU A 237 -3.47 -13.27 9.48
C LEU A 237 -4.15 -14.42 8.72
N GLN A 238 -3.57 -15.62 8.73
CA GLN A 238 -4.11 -16.82 8.10
C GLN A 238 -5.46 -17.23 8.69
N LEU A 239 -5.57 -17.27 10.03
CA LEU A 239 -6.85 -17.55 10.71
C LEU A 239 -7.92 -16.51 10.36
N ARG A 240 -7.54 -15.23 10.24
CA ARG A 240 -8.46 -14.16 9.82
C ARG A 240 -8.86 -14.28 8.33
N SER A 241 -7.97 -14.75 7.46
CA SER A 241 -8.30 -15.04 6.06
C SER A 241 -9.34 -16.16 5.98
N GLN A 242 -9.11 -17.27 6.70
CA GLN A 242 -10.01 -18.42 6.74
C GLN A 242 -11.41 -18.07 7.28
N ASP A 243 -11.49 -17.25 8.33
CA ASP A 243 -12.77 -16.72 8.84
C ASP A 243 -13.50 -15.88 7.78
N LEU A 244 -12.81 -14.96 7.09
CA LEU A 244 -13.40 -14.16 6.02
C LEU A 244 -13.82 -15.00 4.81
N GLU A 245 -13.03 -16.01 4.43
CA GLU A 245 -13.35 -16.98 3.37
C GLU A 245 -14.59 -17.81 3.72
N HIS A 246 -14.73 -18.25 4.98
CA HIS A 246 -15.94 -18.93 5.47
C HIS A 246 -17.17 -18.01 5.48
N GLN A 247 -17.02 -16.74 5.89
CA GLN A 247 -18.10 -15.75 5.86
C GLN A 247 -18.54 -15.44 4.42
N LEU A 248 -17.59 -15.26 3.49
CA LEU A 248 -17.89 -15.09 2.06
C LEU A 248 -18.62 -16.31 1.50
N CYS A 249 -18.12 -17.53 1.75
CA CYS A 249 -18.76 -18.76 1.31
C CYS A 249 -20.18 -18.95 1.88
N SER A 250 -20.46 -18.45 3.09
CA SER A 250 -21.82 -18.40 3.64
C SER A 250 -22.69 -17.40 2.87
N LYS A 251 -22.18 -16.20 2.61
CA LYS A 251 -22.93 -15.15 1.90
C LYS A 251 -23.20 -15.49 0.44
N GLU A 252 -22.28 -16.17 -0.24
CA GLU A 252 -22.50 -16.73 -1.58
C GLU A 252 -23.68 -17.74 -1.59
N LYS A 253 -23.75 -18.63 -0.60
CA LYS A 253 -24.87 -19.59 -0.47
C LYS A 253 -26.19 -18.91 -0.12
N GLU A 254 -26.16 -17.86 0.70
CA GLU A 254 -27.34 -17.03 0.98
C GLU A 254 -27.84 -16.31 -0.29
N LEU A 255 -26.92 -15.74 -1.09
CA LEU A 255 -27.23 -15.07 -2.35
C LEU A 255 -27.78 -16.04 -3.41
N GLU A 256 -27.19 -17.22 -3.58
CA GLU A 256 -27.69 -18.25 -4.50
C GLU A 256 -29.10 -18.72 -4.09
N HIS A 257 -29.35 -18.94 -2.79
CA HIS A 257 -30.69 -19.27 -2.31
C HIS A 257 -31.71 -18.14 -2.54
N LEU A 258 -31.31 -16.87 -2.36
CA LEU A 258 -32.14 -15.71 -2.67
C LEU A 258 -32.43 -15.59 -4.17
N PHE A 259 -31.43 -15.83 -5.04
CA PHE A 259 -31.59 -15.82 -6.49
C PHE A 259 -32.53 -16.93 -6.98
N GLN A 260 -32.40 -18.15 -6.44
CA GLN A 260 -33.35 -19.24 -6.70
C GLN A 260 -34.77 -18.90 -6.21
N LYS A 261 -34.91 -18.21 -5.07
CA LYS A 261 -36.22 -17.75 -4.58
C LYS A 261 -36.81 -16.66 -5.48
N GLN A 262 -36.01 -15.69 -5.91
CA GLN A 262 -36.41 -14.66 -6.87
C GLN A 262 -36.90 -15.30 -8.17
N LYS A 263 -36.11 -16.19 -8.79
CA LYS A 263 -36.47 -16.88 -10.04
C LYS A 263 -37.78 -17.67 -9.95
N ARG A 264 -38.08 -18.28 -8.79
CA ARG A 264 -39.38 -18.95 -8.53
C ARG A 264 -40.54 -17.95 -8.45
N LEU A 265 -40.36 -16.82 -7.76
CA LEU A 265 -41.38 -15.77 -7.65
C LEU A 265 -41.62 -15.07 -9.00
N GLU A 266 -40.56 -14.81 -9.77
CA GLU A 266 -40.65 -14.28 -11.13
C GLU A 266 -41.46 -15.21 -12.03
N HIS A 267 -41.21 -16.52 -11.98
CA HIS A 267 -41.98 -17.50 -12.75
C HIS A 267 -43.48 -17.47 -12.38
N GLN A 268 -43.80 -17.49 -11.09
CA GLN A 268 -45.19 -17.39 -10.59
C GLN A 268 -45.88 -16.09 -11.01
N CYS A 269 -45.16 -14.96 -11.01
CA CYS A 269 -45.69 -13.69 -11.51
C CYS A 269 -45.97 -13.72 -13.02
N HIS A 270 -45.17 -14.44 -13.83
CA HIS A 270 -45.44 -14.62 -15.26
C HIS A 270 -46.65 -15.55 -15.50
N GLU A 271 -46.75 -16.65 -14.75
CA GLU A 271 -47.89 -17.60 -14.82
C GLU A 271 -49.21 -16.89 -14.49
N LEU A 272 -49.29 -16.20 -13.35
CA LEU A 272 -50.48 -15.43 -12.94
C LEU A 272 -50.82 -14.29 -13.91
N SER A 273 -49.81 -13.72 -14.61
CA SER A 273 -50.02 -12.72 -15.65
C SER A 273 -50.63 -13.33 -16.92
N SER A 274 -50.20 -14.53 -17.31
CA SER A 274 -50.79 -15.29 -18.43
C SER A 274 -52.23 -15.69 -18.12
N GLU A 275 -52.47 -16.32 -16.97
CA GLU A 275 -53.81 -16.75 -16.53
C GLU A 275 -54.78 -15.55 -16.47
N ARG A 276 -54.33 -14.40 -15.94
CA ARG A 276 -55.12 -13.15 -15.93
C ARG A 276 -55.41 -12.64 -17.35
N GLN A 277 -54.46 -12.72 -18.27
CA GLN A 277 -54.65 -12.29 -19.65
C GLN A 277 -55.59 -13.23 -20.42
N GLU A 278 -55.47 -14.54 -20.20
CA GLU A 278 -56.34 -15.57 -20.76
C GLU A 278 -57.79 -15.40 -20.25
N SER A 279 -57.96 -15.25 -18.93
CA SER A 279 -59.25 -14.96 -18.30
C SER A 279 -59.87 -13.64 -18.79
N HIS A 280 -59.06 -12.59 -19.01
CA HIS A 280 -59.53 -11.34 -19.62
C HIS A 280 -60.01 -11.54 -21.07
N VAL A 281 -59.28 -12.33 -21.86
CA VAL A 281 -59.67 -12.67 -23.24
C VAL A 281 -60.94 -13.53 -23.28
N GLU A 282 -61.10 -14.47 -22.35
CA GLU A 282 -62.34 -15.25 -22.21
C GLU A 282 -63.52 -14.37 -21.77
N ASN A 283 -63.34 -13.52 -20.77
CA ASN A 283 -64.38 -12.59 -20.31
C ASN A 283 -64.83 -11.64 -21.43
N ALA A 284 -63.89 -11.13 -22.23
CA ALA A 284 -64.18 -10.32 -23.41
C ALA A 284 -65.01 -11.10 -24.46
N LYS A 285 -64.65 -12.36 -24.75
CA LYS A 285 -65.44 -13.23 -25.65
C LYS A 285 -66.85 -13.48 -25.12
N LEU A 286 -66.97 -13.88 -23.85
CA LEU A 286 -68.26 -14.12 -23.19
C LEU A 286 -69.15 -12.87 -23.22
N LYS A 287 -68.55 -11.69 -22.98
CA LYS A 287 -69.26 -10.43 -23.15
C LYS A 287 -69.75 -10.22 -24.58
N THR A 288 -68.89 -10.37 -25.60
CA THR A 288 -69.34 -10.21 -27.00
C THR A 288 -70.46 -11.18 -27.37
N THR A 289 -70.41 -12.44 -26.93
CA THR A 289 -71.50 -13.40 -27.18
C THR A 289 -72.77 -13.06 -26.41
N ASN A 290 -72.68 -12.46 -25.22
CA ASN A 290 -73.85 -12.00 -24.46
C ASN A 290 -74.48 -10.74 -25.11
N ASP A 291 -73.65 -9.81 -25.59
CA ASP A 291 -74.07 -8.63 -26.34
C ASP A 291 -74.68 -9.03 -27.71
N GLU A 292 -74.28 -10.16 -28.31
CA GLU A 292 -74.91 -10.77 -29.49
C GLU A 292 -76.24 -11.44 -29.18
N LEU A 293 -76.30 -12.31 -28.16
CA LEU A 293 -77.53 -13.00 -27.75
C LEU A 293 -78.60 -12.01 -27.27
N SER A 294 -78.22 -10.94 -26.58
CA SER A 294 -79.14 -9.88 -26.15
C SER A 294 -79.78 -9.17 -27.35
N ARG A 295 -78.99 -8.81 -28.38
CA ARG A 295 -79.53 -8.22 -29.63
C ARG A 295 -80.42 -9.19 -30.40
N ALA A 296 -80.10 -10.48 -30.41
CA ALA A 296 -80.96 -11.50 -31.03
C ALA A 296 -82.29 -11.69 -30.27
N LEU A 297 -82.27 -11.61 -28.94
CA LEU A 297 -83.45 -11.63 -28.09
C LEU A 297 -84.31 -10.36 -28.28
N GLU A 298 -83.68 -9.19 -28.42
CA GLU A 298 -84.36 -7.94 -28.74
C GLU A 298 -85.04 -7.99 -30.12
N SER A 299 -84.35 -8.49 -31.16
CA SER A 299 -84.92 -8.67 -32.50
C SER A 299 -86.13 -9.61 -32.47
N THR A 300 -85.96 -10.81 -31.89
CA THR A 300 -87.06 -11.80 -31.82
C THR A 300 -88.22 -11.36 -30.93
N SER A 301 -87.98 -10.52 -29.92
CA SER A 301 -89.02 -9.87 -29.12
C SER A 301 -89.78 -8.79 -29.91
N GLN A 302 -89.09 -7.98 -30.72
CA GLN A 302 -89.73 -7.02 -31.63
C GLN A 302 -90.55 -7.73 -32.72
N GLU A 303 -90.00 -8.76 -33.34
CA GLU A 303 -90.69 -9.62 -34.33
C GLU A 303 -91.94 -10.28 -33.72
N LEU A 304 -91.85 -10.80 -32.49
CA LEU A 304 -92.98 -11.36 -31.76
C LEU A 304 -94.05 -10.30 -31.44
N THR A 305 -93.64 -9.08 -31.08
CA THR A 305 -94.57 -7.96 -30.82
C THR A 305 -95.33 -7.59 -32.09
N LEU A 306 -94.63 -7.42 -33.22
CA LEU A 306 -95.25 -7.16 -34.53
C LEU A 306 -96.20 -8.29 -34.96
N ALA A 307 -95.86 -9.56 -34.68
CA ALA A 307 -96.73 -10.70 -34.95
C ALA A 307 -97.98 -10.72 -34.05
N GLN A 308 -97.87 -10.29 -32.78
CA GLN A 308 -99.00 -10.14 -31.86
C GLN A 308 -99.93 -8.99 -32.30
N GLU A 309 -99.38 -7.86 -32.74
CA GLU A 309 -100.14 -6.73 -33.30
C GLU A 309 -100.91 -7.15 -34.57
N GLN A 310 -100.25 -7.87 -35.50
CA GLN A 310 -100.89 -8.43 -36.69
C GLN A 310 -102.01 -9.43 -36.34
N LEU A 311 -101.79 -10.29 -35.35
CA LEU A 311 -102.80 -11.22 -34.86
C LEU A 311 -104.01 -10.50 -34.26
N ALA A 312 -103.78 -9.44 -33.47
CA ALA A 312 -104.84 -8.63 -32.88
C ALA A 312 -105.67 -7.91 -33.96
N MET A 313 -105.02 -7.33 -34.98
CA MET A 313 -105.70 -6.73 -36.14
C MET A 313 -106.57 -7.74 -36.90
N LEU A 314 -106.07 -8.95 -37.12
CA LEU A 314 -106.83 -10.04 -37.76
C LEU A 314 -107.99 -10.54 -36.89
N GLN A 315 -107.82 -10.61 -35.57
CA GLN A 315 -108.89 -10.95 -34.63
C GLN A 315 -109.98 -9.87 -34.62
N GLU A 316 -109.62 -8.59 -34.63
CA GLU A 316 -110.60 -7.49 -34.71
C GLU A 316 -111.34 -7.51 -36.04
N GLN A 317 -110.64 -7.74 -37.17
CA GLN A 317 -111.28 -7.89 -38.47
C GLN A 317 -112.23 -9.09 -38.52
N ALA A 318 -111.85 -10.23 -37.93
CA ALA A 318 -112.71 -11.40 -37.82
C ALA A 318 -113.95 -11.13 -36.95
N ALA A 319 -113.81 -10.41 -35.83
CA ALA A 319 -114.91 -10.00 -34.97
C ALA A 319 -115.88 -9.04 -35.68
N ARG A 320 -115.36 -8.02 -36.39
CA ARG A 320 -116.16 -7.11 -37.23
C ARG A 320 -116.94 -7.87 -38.30
N LEU A 321 -116.28 -8.76 -39.06
CA LEU A 321 -116.92 -9.60 -40.07
C LEU A 321 -117.94 -10.61 -39.48
N HIS A 322 -117.79 -10.99 -38.21
CA HIS A 322 -118.77 -11.81 -37.51
C HIS A 322 -120.00 -10.98 -37.13
N GLN A 323 -119.81 -9.79 -36.54
CA GLN A 323 -120.87 -8.86 -36.19
C GLN A 323 -121.67 -8.38 -37.43
N GLU A 324 -120.99 -8.12 -38.55
CA GLU A 324 -121.63 -7.80 -39.83
C GLU A 324 -122.54 -8.93 -40.31
N LYS A 325 -122.09 -10.20 -40.21
CA LYS A 325 -122.90 -11.39 -40.54
C LYS A 325 -124.06 -11.59 -39.57
N GLU A 326 -123.89 -11.34 -38.28
CA GLU A 326 -124.99 -11.38 -37.31
C GLU A 326 -126.05 -10.31 -37.61
N MET A 327 -125.61 -9.08 -37.94
CA MET A 327 -126.51 -7.98 -38.33
C MET A 327 -127.22 -8.25 -39.66
N GLU A 328 -126.54 -8.86 -40.64
CA GLU A 328 -127.17 -9.29 -41.89
C GLU A 328 -128.15 -10.44 -41.66
N MET A 329 -127.79 -11.44 -40.86
CA MET A 329 -128.68 -12.53 -40.46
C MET A 329 -129.92 -12.01 -39.70
N TYR A 330 -129.75 -11.02 -38.83
CA TYR A 330 -130.85 -10.34 -38.16
C TYR A 330 -131.76 -9.62 -39.17
N ARG A 331 -131.20 -8.86 -40.11
CA ARG A 331 -131.99 -8.17 -41.16
C ARG A 331 -132.74 -9.15 -42.06
N VAL A 332 -132.12 -10.28 -42.42
CA VAL A 332 -132.76 -11.34 -43.23
C VAL A 332 -133.88 -12.03 -42.45
N THR A 333 -133.65 -12.41 -41.19
CA THR A 333 -134.67 -13.06 -40.37
C THR A 333 -135.82 -12.13 -39.98
N GLU A 334 -135.54 -10.86 -39.71
CA GLU A 334 -136.55 -9.81 -39.48
C GLU A 334 -137.35 -9.49 -40.75
N GLY A 335 -136.70 -9.46 -41.92
CA GLY A 335 -137.36 -9.37 -43.23
C GLY A 335 -138.31 -10.54 -43.48
N LEU A 336 -137.81 -11.76 -43.35
CA LEU A 336 -138.60 -12.99 -43.47
C LEU A 336 -139.76 -13.06 -42.46
N GLN A 337 -139.58 -12.54 -41.25
CA GLN A 337 -140.65 -12.43 -40.25
C GLN A 337 -141.71 -11.38 -40.64
N ARG A 338 -141.33 -10.25 -41.26
CA ARG A 338 -142.30 -9.30 -41.85
C ARG A 338 -143.06 -9.91 -43.02
N GLU A 339 -142.38 -10.63 -43.91
CA GLU A 339 -143.02 -11.36 -45.01
C GLU A 339 -144.00 -12.41 -44.50
N LYS A 340 -143.58 -13.24 -43.52
CA LYS A 340 -144.45 -14.20 -42.84
C LYS A 340 -145.67 -13.53 -42.19
N GLN A 341 -145.51 -12.37 -41.55
CA GLN A 341 -146.65 -11.62 -41.00
C GLN A 341 -147.56 -11.04 -42.10
N SER A 342 -147.01 -10.63 -43.24
CA SER A 342 -147.78 -10.16 -44.40
C SER A 342 -148.58 -11.31 -45.03
N LEU A 343 -147.93 -12.45 -45.27
CA LEU A 343 -148.55 -13.69 -45.74
C LEU A 343 -149.61 -14.21 -44.77
N MET A 344 -149.38 -14.07 -43.45
CA MET A 344 -150.38 -14.43 -42.43
C MET A 344 -151.60 -13.50 -42.48
N LYS A 345 -151.41 -12.18 -42.63
CA LYS A 345 -152.52 -11.23 -42.86
C LYS A 345 -153.27 -11.50 -44.17
N GLN A 346 -152.59 -11.92 -45.23
CA GLN A 346 -153.24 -12.36 -46.47
C GLN A 346 -154.02 -13.66 -46.26
N LEU A 347 -153.48 -14.63 -45.52
CA LEU A 347 -154.16 -15.87 -45.15
C LEU A 347 -155.40 -15.59 -44.28
N ASP A 348 -155.32 -14.65 -43.36
CA ASP A 348 -156.43 -14.22 -42.49
C ASP A 348 -157.48 -13.42 -43.27
N LEU A 349 -157.08 -12.57 -44.23
CA LEU A 349 -158.02 -11.94 -45.17
C LEU A 349 -158.74 -12.99 -46.05
N LEU A 350 -158.02 -14.02 -46.50
CA LEU A 350 -158.60 -15.15 -47.23
C LEU A 350 -159.52 -16.00 -46.34
N ARG A 351 -159.22 -16.14 -45.04
CA ARG A 351 -160.11 -16.79 -44.05
C ARG A 351 -161.37 -15.96 -43.81
N GLU A 352 -161.25 -14.65 -43.65
CA GLU A 352 -162.39 -13.74 -43.45
C GLU A 352 -163.26 -13.65 -44.72
N MET A 353 -162.67 -13.70 -45.93
CA MET A 353 -163.42 -13.91 -47.18
C MET A 353 -164.12 -15.27 -47.22
N ASN A 354 -163.45 -16.37 -46.86
CA ASN A 354 -164.10 -17.69 -46.80
C ASN A 354 -165.20 -17.76 -45.73
N LYS A 355 -165.10 -16.94 -44.68
CA LYS A 355 -166.11 -16.77 -43.64
C LYS A 355 -167.28 -15.93 -44.14
N HIS A 356 -167.08 -14.80 -44.79
CA HIS A 356 -168.15 -14.07 -45.47
C HIS A 356 -168.87 -14.94 -46.52
N LEU A 357 -168.14 -15.73 -47.30
CA LEU A 357 -168.70 -16.71 -48.25
C LEU A 357 -169.38 -17.93 -47.60
N LYS A 358 -169.27 -18.10 -46.27
CA LYS A 358 -170.08 -19.00 -45.45
C LYS A 358 -171.28 -18.28 -44.84
N ASP A 359 -171.08 -17.11 -44.27
CA ASP A 359 -172.14 -16.30 -43.65
C ASP A 359 -173.22 -15.95 -44.70
N GLU A 360 -172.85 -15.70 -45.96
CA GLU A 360 -173.78 -15.55 -47.11
C GLU A 360 -174.50 -16.85 -47.51
N ARG A 361 -173.95 -18.03 -47.19
CA ARG A 361 -174.60 -19.35 -47.44
C ARG A 361 -175.54 -19.74 -46.30
N ASP A 362 -175.13 -19.53 -45.06
CA ASP A 362 -175.85 -19.99 -43.87
C ASP A 362 -177.15 -19.20 -43.65
N ILE A 363 -177.30 -18.01 -44.25
CA ILE A 363 -178.56 -17.26 -44.36
C ILE A 363 -179.68 -18.07 -45.07
N CYS A 364 -179.37 -19.09 -45.86
CA CYS A 364 -180.35 -19.77 -46.73
C CYS A 364 -180.98 -21.07 -46.19
N CYS A 365 -180.65 -21.60 -45.00
CA CYS A 365 -181.08 -22.97 -44.61
C CYS A 365 -181.38 -23.24 -43.11
N GLY A 366 -182.60 -22.92 -42.65
CA GLY A 366 -183.31 -23.71 -41.60
C GLY A 366 -183.23 -23.25 -40.13
N VAL A 367 -184.09 -23.83 -39.27
CA VAL A 367 -184.38 -23.37 -37.89
C VAL A 367 -184.56 -24.54 -36.90
N VAL A 368 -183.83 -24.53 -35.75
CA VAL A 368 -184.02 -25.32 -34.48
C VAL A 368 -183.78 -26.85 -34.54
N SER A 369 -183.30 -27.63 -33.54
CA SER A 369 -182.38 -27.54 -32.35
C SER A 369 -182.09 -29.02 -31.89
N ILE A 370 -181.90 -29.55 -30.66
CA ILE A 370 -181.92 -29.11 -29.23
C ILE A 370 -181.28 -30.19 -28.28
N ARG A 371 -180.63 -29.80 -27.15
CA ARG A 371 -180.27 -30.64 -25.93
C ARG A 371 -179.32 -31.85 -26.12
N SER A 372 -178.67 -32.49 -25.10
CA SER A 372 -178.46 -32.28 -23.63
C SER A 372 -177.30 -33.19 -23.12
N VAL A 373 -176.97 -33.13 -21.81
CA VAL A 373 -176.08 -34.04 -21.01
C VAL A 373 -174.57 -33.78 -21.17
N SER A 374 -173.65 -33.98 -20.20
CA SER A 374 -173.53 -33.82 -18.72
C SER A 374 -172.02 -34.10 -18.34
N ASP A 375 -171.48 -34.36 -17.13
CA ASP A 375 -171.92 -34.43 -15.71
C ASP A 375 -170.68 -34.28 -14.76
N LEU A 376 -170.90 -34.19 -13.43
CA LEU A 376 -169.92 -34.11 -12.30
C LEU A 376 -168.84 -32.99 -12.32
#